data_AF-A0A4S8PN19-F1
#
_entry.id   AF-A0A4S8PN19-F1
#
_cell.length_a   1.000
_cell.length_b   1.000
_cell.length_c   1.000
_cell.angle_alpha   90.00
_cell.angle_beta   90.00
_cell.angle_gamma   90.00
#
_symmetry.space_group_name_H-M   'P 1'
#
loop_
_entity.id
_entity.type
_entity.pdbx_description
1 polymer ?
#
loop_
_entity_poly.entity_id
_entity_poly.type
_entity_poly.pdbx_seq_one_letter_code
_entity_poly.pdbx_strand_id
1 'polypeptide(L)'
;LPLNEECWLGLNGSPSGAAYQEGVKEYVDLLVANGLNVILDLHWTWGAYTTGPDWHCTDVHATCQKPMPDAQYAPQFWAGVADTFKGDDAVVFDLFNEPYPDMASDWDKTLGWQCLRDGGTCAGIGYEVAGMQDLVDAVRDTGATNILMVGGLEWTNDKREWLAYMPNDPLDNIAASWHSYSFNRCVTESCWDEEIAPLMQEV
;
A
#
# COMPACT_ATOMS: atom_id res chain seq x y z
N LEU A 1 -0.73 7.61 -8.85
CA LEU A 1 0.10 6.99 -9.89
C LEU A 1 0.46 5.60 -9.41
N PRO A 2 -0.18 4.56 -9.97
CA PRO A 2 0.12 3.19 -9.59
C PRO A 2 1.50 2.80 -10.10
N LEU A 3 2.30 2.21 -9.23
CA LEU A 3 3.68 1.80 -9.48
C LEU A 3 3.79 0.27 -9.41
N ASN A 4 4.82 -0.23 -10.09
CA ASN A 4 5.17 -1.64 -10.14
C ASN A 4 6.55 -1.83 -9.51
N GLU A 5 6.65 -2.66 -8.47
CA GLU A 5 7.89 -2.77 -7.72
C GLU A 5 9.05 -3.37 -8.54
N GLU A 6 8.76 -4.39 -9.35
CA GLU A 6 9.80 -5.09 -10.10
C GLU A 6 10.30 -4.21 -11.25
N CYS A 7 9.41 -3.42 -11.86
CA CYS A 7 9.80 -2.40 -12.82
C CYS A 7 10.68 -1.33 -12.16
N TRP A 8 10.30 -0.81 -10.99
CA TRP A 8 11.09 0.20 -10.28
C TRP A 8 12.47 -0.32 -9.87
N LEU A 9 12.55 -1.56 -9.37
CA LEU A 9 13.78 -2.20 -8.93
C LEU A 9 14.63 -2.76 -10.09
N GLY A 10 14.11 -2.79 -11.32
CA GLY A 10 14.83 -3.31 -12.49
C GLY A 10 14.92 -4.84 -12.53
N LEU A 11 13.97 -5.54 -11.90
CA LEU A 11 13.97 -7.00 -11.76
C LEU A 11 13.18 -7.70 -12.88
N ASN A 12 11.98 -7.19 -13.18
CA ASN A 12 11.07 -7.73 -14.20
C ASN A 12 10.23 -6.60 -14.79
N GLY A 13 9.64 -6.82 -15.98
CA GLY A 13 8.83 -5.83 -16.68
C GLY A 13 9.62 -4.87 -17.57
N SER A 14 8.88 -4.03 -18.29
CA SER A 14 9.43 -3.02 -19.21
C SER A 14 8.45 -1.84 -19.36
N PRO A 15 8.92 -0.58 -19.28
CA PRO A 15 10.28 -0.17 -18.92
C PRO A 15 10.62 -0.56 -17.48
N SER A 16 11.92 -0.67 -17.14
CA SER A 16 12.38 -1.06 -15.80
C SER A 16 13.69 -0.37 -15.40
N GLY A 17 14.01 -0.39 -14.11
CA GLY A 17 15.17 0.25 -13.50
C GLY A 17 15.18 1.76 -13.75
N ALA A 18 16.34 2.30 -14.10
CA ALA A 18 16.55 3.73 -14.31
C ALA A 18 15.56 4.35 -15.31
N ALA A 19 15.21 3.66 -16.39
CA ALA A 19 14.26 4.17 -17.38
C ALA A 19 12.83 4.28 -16.82
N TYR A 20 12.43 3.35 -15.95
CA TYR A 20 11.14 3.42 -15.26
C TYR A 20 11.13 4.55 -14.23
N GLN A 21 12.19 4.63 -13.42
CA GLN A 21 12.35 5.67 -12.39
C GLN A 21 12.35 7.08 -13.00
N GLU A 22 13.11 7.29 -14.08
CA GLU A 22 13.15 8.57 -14.80
C GLU A 22 11.78 8.93 -15.38
N GLY A 23 11.09 8.00 -16.03
CA GLY A 23 9.75 8.25 -16.56
C GLY A 23 8.71 8.57 -15.49
N VAL A 24 8.76 7.89 -14.33
CA VAL A 24 7.90 8.21 -13.18
C VAL A 24 8.21 9.61 -12.66
N LYS A 25 9.49 9.93 -12.46
CA LYS A 25 9.92 11.23 -11.95
C LYS A 25 9.52 12.37 -12.89
N GLU A 26 9.79 12.25 -14.19
CA GLU A 26 9.40 13.25 -15.18
C GLU A 26 7.88 13.49 -15.18
N TYR A 27 7.10 12.42 -15.00
CA TYR A 27 5.64 12.55 -14.96
C TYR A 27 5.15 13.21 -13.66
N VAL A 28 5.74 12.87 -12.51
CA VAL A 28 5.48 13.56 -11.24
C VAL A 28 5.84 15.04 -11.34
N ASP A 29 7.05 15.36 -11.82
CA ASP A 29 7.52 16.74 -12.00
C ASP A 29 6.55 17.55 -12.90
N LEU A 30 6.05 16.93 -13.97
CA LEU A 30 5.05 17.55 -14.85
C LEU A 30 3.74 17.86 -14.11
N LEU A 31 3.22 16.92 -13.31
CA LEU A 31 1.97 17.12 -12.56
C LEU A 31 2.13 18.20 -11.50
N VAL A 32 3.22 18.16 -10.74
CA VAL A 32 3.54 19.16 -9.69
C VAL A 32 3.74 20.55 -10.30
N ALA A 33 4.43 20.67 -11.44
CA ALA A 33 4.58 21.94 -12.16
C ALA A 33 3.24 22.52 -12.65
N ASN A 34 2.18 21.70 -12.75
CA ASN A 34 0.82 22.12 -13.08
C ASN A 34 -0.08 22.27 -11.84
N GLY A 35 0.51 22.30 -10.64
CA GLY A 35 -0.21 22.55 -9.38
C GLY A 35 -1.03 21.36 -8.88
N LEU A 36 -0.68 20.13 -9.29
CA LEU A 36 -1.32 18.91 -8.81
C LEU A 36 -0.42 18.20 -7.79
N ASN A 37 -0.99 17.85 -6.64
CA ASN A 37 -0.36 16.89 -5.73
C ASN A 37 -0.47 15.48 -6.31
N VAL A 38 0.55 14.65 -6.06
CA VAL A 38 0.64 13.31 -6.65
C VAL A 38 0.70 12.26 -5.56
N ILE A 39 -0.23 11.31 -5.57
CA ILE A 39 -0.17 10.10 -4.75
C ILE A 39 0.60 9.04 -5.54
N LEU A 40 1.74 8.57 -5.06
CA LEU A 40 2.43 7.39 -5.58
C LEU A 40 1.94 6.16 -4.83
N ASP A 41 1.56 5.11 -5.53
CA ASP A 41 0.87 3.95 -4.98
C ASP A 41 1.61 2.65 -5.35
N LEU A 42 1.96 1.83 -4.38
CA LEU A 42 2.48 0.48 -4.65
C LEU A 42 1.32 -0.43 -5.05
N HIS A 43 1.24 -0.73 -6.34
CA HIS A 43 0.05 -1.37 -6.90
C HIS A 43 0.30 -2.82 -7.35
N TRP A 44 1.52 -3.13 -7.79
CA TRP A 44 1.90 -4.46 -8.26
C TRP A 44 3.17 -4.90 -7.54
N THR A 45 3.08 -6.04 -6.85
CA THR A 45 4.14 -6.60 -6.01
C THR A 45 4.50 -8.02 -6.45
N TRP A 46 5.71 -8.44 -6.12
CA TRP A 46 6.14 -9.82 -6.20
C TRP A 46 5.41 -10.67 -5.15
N GLY A 47 5.43 -11.98 -5.33
CA GLY A 47 4.88 -12.94 -4.40
C GLY A 47 3.86 -13.85 -5.07
N ALA A 48 4.02 -15.15 -4.88
CA ALA A 48 3.10 -16.15 -5.42
C ALA A 48 1.94 -16.38 -4.44
N TYR A 49 0.71 -16.09 -4.86
CA TYR A 49 -0.51 -16.40 -4.11
C TYR A 49 -1.22 -17.63 -4.71
N THR A 50 -0.59 -18.79 -4.60
CA THR A 50 -1.04 -20.06 -5.22
C THR A 50 -2.19 -20.74 -4.49
N THR A 51 -2.48 -20.33 -3.26
CA THR A 51 -3.58 -20.79 -2.40
C THR A 51 -4.84 -19.93 -2.55
N GLY A 52 -4.77 -18.88 -3.36
CA GLY A 52 -5.89 -17.98 -3.61
C GLY A 52 -7.00 -18.58 -4.48
N PRO A 53 -8.12 -17.86 -4.62
CA PRO A 53 -9.21 -18.26 -5.50
C PRO A 53 -8.78 -18.38 -6.97
N ASP A 54 -9.40 -19.28 -7.74
CA ASP A 54 -9.06 -19.51 -9.16
C ASP A 54 -9.16 -18.26 -10.07
N TRP A 55 -9.95 -17.26 -9.67
CA TRP A 55 -10.08 -16.00 -10.41
C TRP A 55 -8.94 -15.03 -10.14
N HIS A 56 -8.13 -15.29 -9.11
CA HIS A 56 -6.97 -14.51 -8.78
C HIS A 56 -5.74 -15.02 -9.54
N CYS A 57 -4.84 -14.12 -9.89
CA CYS A 57 -3.58 -14.53 -10.49
C CYS A 57 -2.73 -15.36 -9.51
N THR A 58 -1.93 -16.28 -10.05
CA THR A 58 -0.96 -17.06 -9.27
C THR A 58 0.48 -16.78 -9.68
N ASP A 59 0.70 -15.82 -10.59
CA ASP A 59 2.03 -15.40 -11.02
C ASP A 59 2.83 -14.92 -9.81
N VAL A 60 4.13 -15.21 -9.79
CA VAL A 60 5.04 -14.73 -8.74
C VAL A 60 5.49 -13.30 -8.99
N HIS A 61 5.50 -12.87 -10.25
CA HIS A 61 5.91 -11.53 -10.63
C HIS A 61 4.83 -10.49 -10.31
N ALA A 62 5.23 -9.23 -10.34
CA ALA A 62 4.41 -8.04 -10.20
C ALA A 62 3.51 -7.82 -11.44
N THR A 63 2.73 -8.84 -11.78
CA THR A 63 1.78 -8.91 -12.91
C THR A 63 0.35 -9.03 -12.43
N CYS A 64 0.10 -8.77 -11.14
CA CYS A 64 -1.22 -8.59 -10.54
C CYS A 64 -1.10 -8.12 -9.09
N GLN A 65 -2.22 -7.64 -8.54
CA GLN A 65 -2.37 -7.35 -7.10
C GLN A 65 -2.17 -8.63 -6.27
N LYS A 66 -1.61 -8.51 -5.06
CA LYS A 66 -1.46 -9.60 -4.08
C LYS A 66 -2.22 -9.25 -2.79
N PRO A 67 -2.47 -10.21 -1.87
CA PRO A 67 -3.15 -9.90 -0.61
C PRO A 67 -2.43 -8.85 0.23
N MET A 68 -1.09 -8.85 0.17
CA MET A 68 -0.19 -7.95 0.87
C MET A 68 1.11 -7.74 0.06
N PRO A 69 1.90 -6.71 0.37
CA PRO A 69 3.27 -6.59 -0.13
C PRO A 69 4.18 -7.71 0.40
N ASP A 70 5.19 -8.10 -0.37
CA ASP A 70 6.19 -9.07 0.09
C ASP A 70 7.35 -8.38 0.84
N ALA A 71 7.92 -9.08 1.81
CA ALA A 71 9.08 -8.61 2.59
C ALA A 71 10.40 -8.64 1.80
N GLN A 72 10.43 -9.33 0.65
CA GLN A 72 11.65 -9.51 -0.13
C GLN A 72 12.02 -8.25 -0.91
N TYR A 73 11.02 -7.52 -1.45
CA TYR A 73 11.24 -6.38 -2.34
C TYR A 73 10.47 -5.12 -1.97
N ALA A 74 9.28 -5.19 -1.38
CA ALA A 74 8.48 -4.00 -1.10
C ALA A 74 9.17 -2.95 -0.21
N PRO A 75 9.94 -3.32 0.86
CA PRO A 75 10.72 -2.35 1.62
C PRO A 75 11.82 -1.66 0.79
N GLN A 76 12.52 -2.42 -0.08
CA GLN A 76 13.54 -1.85 -0.97
C GLN A 76 12.91 -0.91 -2.01
N PHE A 77 11.75 -1.28 -2.54
CA PHE A 77 10.97 -0.43 -3.43
C PHE A 77 10.65 0.90 -2.77
N TRP A 78 10.07 0.88 -1.57
CA TRP A 78 9.67 2.09 -0.85
C TRP A 78 10.86 2.96 -0.45
N ALA A 79 11.98 2.36 -0.02
CA ALA A 79 13.20 3.11 0.22
C ALA A 79 13.68 3.85 -1.05
N GLY A 80 13.64 3.19 -2.23
CA GLY A 80 14.03 3.82 -3.49
C GLY A 80 13.09 4.94 -3.94
N VAL A 81 11.76 4.73 -3.82
CA VAL A 81 10.76 5.76 -4.13
C VAL A 81 10.93 6.96 -3.18
N ALA A 82 11.04 6.70 -1.87
CA ALA A 82 11.24 7.74 -0.87
C ALA A 82 12.53 8.53 -1.10
N ASP A 83 13.65 7.88 -1.40
CA ASP A 83 14.90 8.57 -1.73
C ASP A 83 14.79 9.46 -2.97
N THR A 84 13.92 9.10 -3.93
CA THR A 84 13.70 9.88 -5.15
C THR A 84 12.85 11.12 -4.91
N PHE A 85 11.83 11.02 -4.05
CA PHE A 85 10.81 12.06 -3.87
C PHE A 85 10.84 12.75 -2.49
N LYS A 86 11.77 12.41 -1.61
CA LYS A 86 11.91 13.09 -0.31
C LYS A 86 12.18 14.58 -0.49
N GLY A 87 11.50 15.38 0.32
CA GLY A 87 11.57 16.85 0.27
C GLY A 87 10.66 17.49 -0.78
N ASP A 88 9.88 16.69 -1.53
CA ASP A 88 8.77 17.19 -2.33
C ASP A 88 7.44 17.06 -1.57
N ASP A 89 6.98 18.15 -0.97
CA ASP A 89 5.75 18.20 -0.19
C ASP A 89 4.47 18.03 -1.05
N ALA A 90 4.59 18.07 -2.39
CA ALA A 90 3.47 17.79 -3.29
C ALA A 90 3.24 16.27 -3.50
N VAL A 91 4.15 15.42 -3.03
CA VAL A 91 4.08 13.96 -3.20
C VAL A 91 3.64 13.27 -1.92
N VAL A 92 2.66 12.39 -2.06
CA VAL A 92 2.12 11.52 -0.99
C VAL A 92 2.38 10.06 -1.36
N PHE A 93 2.66 9.21 -0.37
CA PHE A 93 2.96 7.79 -0.59
C PHE A 93 1.83 6.92 -0.06
N ASP A 94 1.07 6.26 -0.93
CA ASP A 94 0.10 5.23 -0.56
C ASP A 94 0.79 3.87 -0.55
N LEU A 95 1.04 3.35 0.67
CA LEU A 95 2.01 2.28 0.91
C LEU A 95 1.62 0.96 0.24
N PHE A 96 0.32 0.72 0.04
CA PHE A 96 -0.19 -0.39 -0.76
C PHE A 96 -1.67 -0.17 -1.12
N ASN A 97 -1.99 -0.29 -2.41
CA ASN A 97 -3.30 0.04 -2.98
C ASN A 97 -4.51 -0.54 -2.21
N GLU A 98 -4.58 -1.86 -2.08
CA GLU A 98 -5.77 -2.55 -1.55
C GLU A 98 -5.38 -3.84 -0.84
N PRO A 99 -5.00 -3.79 0.44
CA PRO A 99 -4.77 -4.98 1.24
C PRO A 99 -6.05 -5.80 1.45
N TYR A 100 -5.93 -7.12 1.40
CA TYR A 100 -7.00 -8.06 1.74
C TYR A 100 -6.48 -9.35 2.44
N PRO A 101 -5.55 -9.25 3.41
CA PRO A 101 -4.98 -10.44 4.06
C PRO A 101 -6.00 -11.30 4.79
N ASP A 102 -7.11 -10.71 5.24
CA ASP A 102 -8.21 -11.41 5.89
C ASP A 102 -8.85 -12.45 4.98
N MET A 103 -8.99 -12.19 3.68
CA MET A 103 -9.51 -13.19 2.74
C MET A 103 -8.60 -14.43 2.69
N ALA A 104 -7.27 -14.24 2.76
CA ALA A 104 -6.33 -15.36 2.78
C ALA A 104 -6.41 -16.14 4.11
N SER A 105 -6.78 -15.50 5.21
CA SER A 105 -6.96 -16.11 6.52
C SER A 105 -8.41 -16.51 6.82
N ASP A 106 -9.12 -17.08 5.85
CA ASP A 106 -10.52 -17.52 5.98
C ASP A 106 -11.48 -16.44 6.54
N TRP A 107 -11.26 -15.18 6.15
CA TRP A 107 -11.99 -13.98 6.58
C TRP A 107 -11.85 -13.63 8.07
N ASP A 108 -10.83 -14.14 8.75
CA ASP A 108 -10.49 -13.73 10.12
C ASP A 108 -9.94 -12.29 10.14
N LYS A 109 -10.74 -11.37 10.69
CA LYS A 109 -10.40 -9.95 10.80
C LYS A 109 -9.23 -9.67 11.73
N THR A 110 -9.12 -10.43 12.82
CA THR A 110 -8.03 -10.20 13.78
C THR A 110 -6.70 -10.58 13.14
N LEU A 111 -6.64 -11.74 12.46
CA LEU A 111 -5.46 -12.15 11.71
C LEU A 111 -5.17 -11.21 10.54
N GLY A 112 -6.20 -10.73 9.84
CA GLY A 112 -6.06 -9.74 8.78
C GLY A 112 -5.42 -8.45 9.27
N TRP A 113 -5.92 -7.85 10.34
CA TRP A 113 -5.38 -6.61 10.90
C TRP A 113 -3.97 -6.79 11.48
N GLN A 114 -3.70 -7.93 12.13
CA GLN A 114 -2.34 -8.27 12.59
C GLN A 114 -1.37 -8.39 11.41
N CYS A 115 -1.76 -9.12 10.36
CA CYS A 115 -0.95 -9.23 9.15
C CYS A 115 -0.73 -7.87 8.48
N LEU A 116 -1.77 -7.04 8.39
CA LEU A 116 -1.67 -5.71 7.81
C LEU A 116 -0.61 -4.86 8.52
N ARG A 117 -0.64 -4.81 9.85
CA ARG A 117 0.31 -3.98 10.61
C ARG A 117 1.71 -4.62 10.69
N ASP A 118 1.76 -5.87 11.11
CA ASP A 118 2.98 -6.55 11.59
C ASP A 118 3.71 -7.34 10.51
N GLY A 119 3.02 -7.76 9.43
CA GLY A 119 3.59 -8.60 8.39
C GLY A 119 4.10 -9.96 8.89
N GLY A 120 5.21 -10.41 8.31
CA GLY A 120 5.85 -11.69 8.60
C GLY A 120 5.10 -12.89 8.01
N THR A 121 4.93 -13.95 8.81
CA THR A 121 4.19 -15.15 8.38
C THR A 121 2.70 -14.96 8.61
N CYS A 122 1.97 -14.64 7.54
CA CYS A 122 0.52 -14.48 7.58
C CYS A 122 -0.24 -15.74 7.14
N ALA A 123 -1.37 -16.03 7.79
CA ALA A 123 -2.20 -17.18 7.46
C ALA A 123 -2.70 -17.11 6.00
N GLY A 124 -2.53 -18.23 5.26
CA GLY A 124 -2.97 -18.35 3.88
C GLY A 124 -2.11 -17.66 2.83
N ILE A 125 -1.10 -16.89 3.23
CA ILE A 125 -0.14 -16.24 2.33
C ILE A 125 1.18 -17.03 2.34
N GLY A 126 1.64 -17.44 1.16
CA GLY A 126 2.78 -18.35 1.01
C GLY A 126 4.16 -17.69 0.96
N TYR A 127 4.22 -16.37 0.78
CA TYR A 127 5.44 -15.57 0.86
C TYR A 127 5.49 -14.81 2.19
N GLU A 128 6.69 -14.38 2.61
CA GLU A 128 6.85 -13.52 3.78
C GLU A 128 6.32 -12.13 3.48
N VAL A 129 5.42 -11.63 4.32
CA VAL A 129 4.71 -10.36 4.11
C VAL A 129 5.48 -9.20 4.71
N ALA A 130 5.59 -8.10 3.97
CA ALA A 130 5.91 -6.80 4.58
C ALA A 130 4.62 -6.19 5.14
N GLY A 131 4.60 -5.95 6.44
CA GLY A 131 3.52 -5.22 7.09
C GLY A 131 3.62 -3.73 6.76
N MET A 132 2.55 -2.98 7.04
CA MET A 132 2.56 -1.53 6.88
C MET A 132 3.60 -0.87 7.80
N GLN A 133 3.94 -1.46 8.95
CA GLN A 133 5.05 -0.97 9.77
C GLN A 133 6.39 -1.05 9.05
N ASP A 134 6.70 -2.17 8.39
CA ASP A 134 7.94 -2.35 7.63
C ASP A 134 8.06 -1.29 6.53
N LEU A 135 6.94 -0.96 5.88
CA LEU A 135 6.91 0.03 4.81
C LEU A 135 7.01 1.47 5.32
N VAL A 136 6.39 1.78 6.47
CA VAL A 136 6.60 3.07 7.16
C VAL A 136 8.07 3.24 7.52
N ASP A 137 8.68 2.22 8.13
CA ASP A 137 10.08 2.26 8.55
C ASP A 137 11.00 2.41 7.33
N ALA A 138 10.75 1.65 6.26
CA ALA A 138 11.52 1.76 5.01
C ALA A 138 11.49 3.16 4.39
N VAL A 139 10.36 3.87 4.46
CA VAL A 139 10.28 5.27 4.02
C VAL A 139 11.01 6.19 4.99
N ARG A 140 10.73 6.08 6.29
CA ARG A 140 11.26 7.02 7.29
C ARG A 140 12.77 6.91 7.48
N ASP A 141 13.35 5.72 7.30
CA ASP A 141 14.80 5.49 7.35
C ASP A 141 15.58 6.25 6.25
N THR A 142 14.91 6.67 5.17
CA THR A 142 15.51 7.54 4.13
C THR A 142 15.59 9.02 4.55
N GLY A 143 14.91 9.39 5.63
CA GLY A 143 14.67 10.77 6.05
C GLY A 143 13.51 11.47 5.33
N ALA A 144 12.70 10.73 4.55
CA ALA A 144 11.53 11.28 3.88
C ALA A 144 10.45 11.72 4.89
N THR A 145 9.91 12.92 4.71
CA THR A 145 8.87 13.52 5.55
C THR A 145 7.50 13.57 4.87
N ASN A 146 7.38 13.01 3.67
CA ASN A 146 6.13 12.93 2.90
C ASN A 146 5.00 12.31 3.73
N ILE A 147 3.75 12.72 3.46
CA ILE A 147 2.57 12.08 4.03
C ILE A 147 2.54 10.62 3.58
N LEU A 148 2.27 9.72 4.52
CA LEU A 148 2.06 8.30 4.25
C LEU A 148 0.56 8.00 4.29
N MET A 149 0.05 7.27 3.30
CA MET A 149 -1.29 6.74 3.31
C MET A 149 -1.23 5.24 3.59
N VAL A 150 -2.08 4.78 4.52
CA VAL A 150 -2.18 3.37 4.90
C VAL A 150 -3.60 2.85 4.67
N GLY A 151 -3.67 1.75 3.94
CA GLY A 151 -4.91 1.03 3.62
C GLY A 151 -5.58 0.37 4.83
N GLY A 152 -6.66 -0.37 4.56
CA GLY A 152 -7.39 -1.15 5.56
C GLY A 152 -7.61 -2.57 5.04
N LEU A 153 -8.50 -3.34 5.67
CA LEU A 153 -8.89 -4.65 5.15
C LEU A 153 -9.96 -4.53 4.06
N GLU A 154 -10.31 -5.66 3.46
CA GLU A 154 -11.32 -5.76 2.39
C GLU A 154 -11.07 -4.75 1.26
N TRP A 155 -9.87 -4.78 0.66
CA TRP A 155 -9.47 -3.85 -0.39
C TRP A 155 -9.64 -2.40 0.07
N THR A 156 -9.13 -2.09 1.26
CA THR A 156 -9.15 -0.74 1.82
C THR A 156 -10.57 -0.20 2.12
N ASN A 157 -11.62 -1.04 2.16
CA ASN A 157 -12.98 -0.60 2.51
C ASN A 157 -13.29 -0.70 4.01
N ASP A 158 -12.72 -1.68 4.73
CA ASP A 158 -12.94 -1.87 6.16
C ASP A 158 -11.95 -1.03 6.99
N LYS A 159 -12.51 -0.14 7.82
CA LYS A 159 -11.76 0.83 8.65
C LYS A 159 -12.04 0.72 10.14
N ARG A 160 -12.85 -0.25 10.55
CA ARG A 160 -13.40 -0.33 11.92
C ARG A 160 -12.35 -0.46 13.00
N GLU A 161 -11.20 -1.09 12.70
CA GLU A 161 -10.09 -1.24 13.65
C GLU A 161 -8.83 -0.49 13.21
N TRP A 162 -8.92 0.41 12.23
CA TRP A 162 -7.75 1.08 11.67
C TRP A 162 -6.92 1.81 12.73
N LEU A 163 -7.53 2.56 13.65
CA LEU A 163 -6.80 3.24 14.74
C LEU A 163 -6.08 2.28 15.69
N ALA A 164 -6.62 1.07 15.89
CA ALA A 164 -6.00 0.08 16.77
C ALA A 164 -4.80 -0.62 16.13
N TYR A 165 -4.75 -0.64 14.79
CA TYR A 165 -3.73 -1.34 14.01
C TYR A 165 -2.91 -0.43 13.09
N MET A 166 -3.09 0.89 13.15
CA MET A 166 -2.27 1.81 12.39
C MET A 166 -0.79 1.61 12.77
N PRO A 167 0.14 1.60 11.79
CA PRO A 167 1.55 1.56 12.09
C PRO A 167 1.96 2.84 12.83
N ASN A 168 3.03 2.74 13.61
CA ASN A 168 3.62 3.88 14.30
C ASN A 168 4.54 4.64 13.33
N ASP A 169 4.13 5.85 12.95
CA ASP A 169 5.00 6.80 12.26
C ASP A 169 5.63 7.79 13.25
N PRO A 170 6.96 7.85 13.39
CA PRO A 170 7.62 8.79 14.29
C PRO A 170 7.35 10.28 13.99
N LEU A 171 6.78 10.60 12.83
CA LEU A 171 6.40 11.96 12.46
C LEU A 171 4.91 12.28 12.69
N ASP A 172 4.12 11.30 13.12
CA ASP A 172 2.66 11.41 13.22
C ASP A 172 2.03 11.97 11.92
N ASN A 173 2.54 11.54 10.76
CA ASN A 173 2.18 12.08 9.44
C ASN A 173 1.61 10.99 8.50
N ILE A 174 0.68 10.20 9.05
CA ILE A 174 -0.09 9.17 8.35
C ILE A 174 -1.53 9.65 8.12
N ALA A 175 -2.07 9.36 6.93
CA ALA A 175 -3.49 9.43 6.61
C ALA A 175 -4.05 8.02 6.31
N ALA A 176 -5.36 7.83 6.50
CA ALA A 176 -6.04 6.60 6.09
C ALA A 176 -6.47 6.68 4.60
N SER A 177 -6.04 5.73 3.78
CA SER A 177 -6.59 5.53 2.42
C SER A 177 -7.94 4.82 2.51
N TRP A 178 -8.96 5.15 1.72
CA TRP A 178 -10.26 4.42 1.75
C TRP A 178 -10.87 4.27 0.36
N HIS A 179 -11.22 3.03 0.00
CA HIS A 179 -11.80 2.69 -1.30
C HIS A 179 -13.26 2.30 -1.15
N SER A 180 -14.16 3.01 -1.82
CA SER A 180 -15.61 2.81 -1.74
C SER A 180 -16.23 2.72 -3.11
N TYR A 181 -16.50 1.50 -3.55
CA TYR A 181 -17.23 1.19 -4.78
C TYR A 181 -18.64 0.72 -4.47
N SER A 182 -19.57 0.83 -5.43
CA SER A 182 -21.00 0.49 -5.22
C SER A 182 -21.30 -0.96 -4.84
N PHE A 183 -20.30 -1.84 -4.83
CA PHE A 183 -20.41 -3.26 -4.47
C PHE A 183 -19.73 -3.60 -3.14
N ASN A 184 -19.12 -2.62 -2.46
CA ASN A 184 -18.46 -2.82 -1.19
C ASN A 184 -19.46 -2.93 -0.02
N ARG A 185 -18.95 -3.30 1.16
CA ARG A 185 -19.75 -3.36 2.39
C ARG A 185 -20.11 -1.96 2.91
N CYS A 186 -19.13 -1.05 2.96
CA CYS A 186 -19.33 0.32 3.40
C CYS A 186 -19.55 1.26 2.21
N VAL A 187 -20.82 1.42 1.81
CA VAL A 187 -21.21 2.15 0.59
C VAL A 187 -22.38 3.11 0.77
N THR A 188 -22.99 3.11 1.96
CA THR A 188 -24.12 3.98 2.29
C THR A 188 -23.63 5.15 3.14
N GLU A 189 -24.31 6.29 3.02
CA GLU A 189 -24.09 7.45 3.90
C GLU A 189 -24.11 7.04 5.38
N SER A 190 -25.06 6.18 5.77
CA SER A 190 -25.12 5.65 7.14
C SER A 190 -23.85 4.90 7.57
N CYS A 191 -23.22 4.14 6.67
CA CYS A 191 -21.95 3.49 6.99
C CYS A 191 -20.82 4.52 7.13
N TRP A 192 -20.79 5.51 6.25
CA TRP A 192 -19.76 6.55 6.28
C TRP A 192 -19.84 7.34 7.58
N ASP A 193 -21.05 7.70 8.02
CA ASP A 193 -21.28 8.39 9.29
C ASP A 193 -20.89 7.55 10.51
N GLU A 194 -21.12 6.24 10.47
CA GLU A 194 -20.85 5.33 11.59
C GLU A 194 -19.38 4.88 11.68
N GLU A 195 -18.71 4.69 10.55
CA GLU A 195 -17.38 4.04 10.49
C GLU A 195 -16.26 4.97 10.01
N ILE A 196 -16.53 5.87 9.06
CA ILE A 196 -15.49 6.70 8.43
C ILE A 196 -15.42 8.08 9.08
N ALA A 197 -16.56 8.71 9.35
CA ALA A 197 -16.62 10.03 9.97
C ALA A 197 -15.95 10.11 11.35
N PRO A 198 -16.03 9.08 12.23
CA PRO A 198 -15.25 9.06 13.46
C PRO A 198 -13.75 8.98 13.20
N LEU A 199 -13.32 8.15 12.23
CA LEU A 199 -11.89 8.02 11.90
C LEU A 199 -11.30 9.35 11.40
N MET A 200 -12.01 10.07 10.53
CA MET A 200 -11.58 11.38 10.01
C MET A 200 -11.39 12.47 11.09
N GLN A 201 -11.84 12.26 12.32
CA GLN A 201 -11.63 13.20 13.42
C GLN A 201 -10.32 12.94 14.18
N GLU A 202 -9.74 11.76 13.99
CA GLU A 202 -8.56 11.28 14.73
C GLU A 202 -7.28 11.30 13.88
N VAL A 203 -7.41 11.31 12.54
CA VAL A 203 -6.30 11.33 11.57
C VAL A 203 -6.50 12.33 10.45
#